data_AF-A0A067C8A9-F1
#
_entry.id   AF-A0A067C8A9-F1
#
_cell.length_a   1.000
_cell.length_b   1.000
_cell.length_c   1.000
_cell.angle_alpha   90.00
_cell.angle_beta   90.00
_cell.angle_gamma   90.00
#
_symmetry.space_group_name_H-M   'P 1'
#
loop_
_entity.id
_entity.type
_entity.pdbx_description
1 polymer ?
#
loop_
_entity_poly.entity_id
_entity_poly.type
_entity_poly.pdbx_seq_one_letter_code
_entity_poly.pdbx_strand_id
1 'polypeptide(L)'
;MAPEVMRGATVLYPHRNNVAYYNASADIFSLTMTFWDILHPNAMKDDKFGSSVSTPEGQRRAADKMLHGFRPELSKEVLAVPGLKTLFHEGWSDNPKIVRPTAVEIVGRLKAMLDGNSAMYHSDNGSNKAPATKVMTKTGSSTDESLSVDDLPVYQEFYDV
;
A
#
# COMPACT_ATOMS: atom_id res chain seq x y z
N MET A 1 -0.43 12.57 -6.34
CA MET A 1 0.15 13.47 -7.37
C MET A 1 1.64 13.62 -7.14
N ALA A 2 2.43 13.72 -8.21
CA ALA A 2 3.87 13.99 -8.12
C ALA A 2 4.15 15.49 -7.85
N PRO A 3 5.30 15.85 -7.25
CA PRO A 3 5.67 17.23 -6.96
C PRO A 3 5.60 18.17 -8.17
N GLU A 4 6.09 17.73 -9.33
CA GLU A 4 6.07 18.51 -10.58
C GLU A 4 4.66 18.74 -11.14
N VAL A 5 3.70 17.91 -10.78
CA VAL A 5 2.28 18.11 -11.10
C VAL A 5 1.65 19.04 -10.06
N MET A 6 1.92 18.81 -8.77
CA MET A 6 1.41 19.62 -7.65
C MET A 6 1.77 21.10 -7.77
N ARG A 7 2.99 21.42 -8.24
CA ARG A 7 3.44 22.81 -8.38
C ARG A 7 2.53 23.66 -9.26
N GLY A 8 1.96 23.08 -10.32
CA GLY A 8 1.06 23.77 -11.26
C GLY A 8 -0.42 23.44 -11.09
N ALA A 9 -0.80 22.75 -10.01
CA ALA A 9 -2.20 22.40 -9.77
C ALA A 9 -2.97 23.61 -9.20
N THR A 10 -3.81 24.22 -10.04
CA THR A 10 -4.65 25.38 -9.67
C THR A 10 -5.62 25.07 -8.53
N VAL A 11 -6.06 23.83 -8.40
CA VAL A 11 -6.91 23.36 -7.29
C VAL A 11 -6.18 23.48 -5.93
N LEU A 12 -4.86 23.26 -5.91
CA LEU A 12 -4.05 23.39 -4.70
C LEU A 12 -3.60 24.84 -4.48
N TYR A 13 -3.19 25.53 -5.56
CA TYR A 13 -2.63 26.87 -5.52
C TYR A 13 -3.22 27.78 -6.62
N PRO A 14 -4.43 28.33 -6.43
CA PRO A 14 -5.15 29.07 -7.48
C PRO A 14 -4.44 30.36 -7.92
N HIS A 15 -3.56 30.91 -7.07
CA HIS A 15 -2.82 32.15 -7.34
C HIS A 15 -1.37 31.93 -7.80
N ARG A 16 -0.92 30.67 -7.98
CA ARG A 16 0.43 30.36 -8.46
C ARG A 16 0.39 30.07 -9.96
N ASN A 17 1.11 30.86 -10.75
CA ASN A 17 1.19 30.72 -12.21
C ASN A 17 2.23 29.67 -12.65
N ASN A 18 2.31 28.54 -11.95
CA ASN A 18 3.25 27.47 -12.29
C ASN A 18 2.64 26.52 -13.32
N VAL A 19 3.50 25.89 -14.13
CA VAL A 19 3.10 24.87 -15.08
C VAL A 19 3.16 23.49 -14.43
N ALA A 20 2.10 22.69 -14.60
CA ALA A 20 2.07 21.29 -14.19
C ALA A 20 2.70 20.41 -15.27
N TYR A 21 3.66 19.57 -14.89
CA TYR A 21 4.34 18.67 -15.83
C TYR A 21 3.83 17.24 -15.66
N TYR A 22 3.04 16.78 -16.62
CA TYR A 22 2.53 15.40 -16.69
C TYR A 22 3.44 14.55 -17.58
N ASN A 23 3.96 13.45 -17.06
CA ASN A 23 4.74 12.49 -17.80
C ASN A 23 4.65 11.12 -17.11
N ALA A 24 5.16 10.07 -17.77
CA ALA A 24 5.16 8.71 -17.21
C ALA A 24 5.89 8.64 -15.85
N SER A 25 6.90 9.46 -15.61
CA SER A 25 7.61 9.52 -14.33
C SER A 25 6.74 10.08 -13.19
N ALA A 26 5.77 10.95 -13.48
CA ALA A 26 4.77 11.40 -12.51
C ALA A 26 3.76 10.29 -12.16
N ASP A 27 3.47 9.40 -13.11
CA ASP A 27 2.66 8.20 -12.85
C ASP A 27 3.42 7.22 -11.95
N ILE A 28 4.73 7.05 -12.14
CA ILE A 28 5.59 6.23 -11.27
C ILE A 28 5.58 6.73 -9.82
N PHE A 29 5.64 8.04 -9.62
CA PHE A 29 5.50 8.61 -8.28
C PHE A 29 4.15 8.24 -7.66
N SER A 30 3.07 8.39 -8.44
CA SER A 30 1.72 8.08 -7.97
C SER A 30 1.56 6.59 -7.68
N LEU A 31 2.11 5.73 -8.53
CA LEU A 31 2.14 4.28 -8.33
C LEU A 31 2.90 3.91 -7.05
N THR A 32 4.03 4.57 -6.77
CA THR A 32 4.81 4.33 -5.54
C THR A 32 4.00 4.75 -4.30
N MET A 33 3.27 5.85 -4.36
CA MET A 33 2.33 6.25 -3.30
C MET A 33 1.19 5.25 -3.14
N THR A 34 0.71 4.64 -4.23
CA THR A 34 -0.31 3.58 -4.19
C THR A 34 0.24 2.28 -3.60
N PHE A 35 1.49 1.90 -3.91
CA PHE A 35 2.13 0.76 -3.24
C PHE A 35 2.22 0.97 -1.73
N TRP A 36 2.46 2.20 -1.29
CA TRP A 36 2.39 2.50 0.13
C TRP A 36 1.00 2.19 0.71
N ASP A 37 -0.07 2.62 0.04
CA ASP A 37 -1.45 2.36 0.48
C ASP A 37 -1.75 0.85 0.54
N ILE A 38 -1.28 0.08 -0.44
CA ILE A 38 -1.45 -1.39 -0.49
C ILE A 38 -0.72 -2.07 0.68
N LEU A 39 0.49 -1.62 1.00
CA LEU A 39 1.31 -2.22 2.06
C LEU A 39 0.92 -1.76 3.48
N HIS A 40 0.07 -0.74 3.60
CA HIS A 40 -0.41 -0.21 4.88
C HIS A 40 -1.95 -0.17 4.91
N PRO A 41 -2.64 -1.32 4.79
CA PRO A 41 -4.10 -1.37 4.62
C PRO A 41 -4.90 -0.80 5.81
N ASN A 42 -4.30 -0.80 6.99
CA ASN A 42 -4.92 -0.28 8.21
C ASN A 42 -4.50 1.15 8.55
N ALA A 43 -3.59 1.75 7.78
CA ALA A 43 -3.22 3.15 7.99
C ALA A 43 -4.35 4.05 7.50
N MET A 44 -4.87 4.90 8.37
CA MET A 44 -5.79 5.94 7.93
C MET A 44 -5.03 6.90 7.00
N LYS A 45 -5.74 7.56 6.07
CA LYS A 45 -5.12 8.58 5.20
C LYS A 45 -4.42 9.69 6.00
N ASP A 46 -4.91 9.92 7.21
CA ASP A 46 -4.38 10.88 8.15
C ASP A 46 -3.03 10.41 8.73
N ASP A 47 -2.79 9.11 8.82
CA ASP A 47 -1.49 8.54 9.23
C ASP A 47 -0.43 8.75 8.15
N LYS A 48 -0.82 8.72 6.87
CA LYS A 48 0.08 8.88 5.72
C LYS A 48 0.71 10.28 5.67
N PHE A 49 -0.06 11.31 6.01
CA PHE A 49 0.36 12.71 5.87
C PHE A 49 0.33 13.51 7.19
N GLY A 50 -0.07 12.89 8.30
CA GLY A 50 -0.23 13.54 9.60
C GLY A 50 -1.29 14.65 9.61
N SER A 51 -2.27 14.57 8.71
CA SER A 51 -3.35 15.55 8.58
C SER A 51 -4.48 15.01 7.71
N SER A 52 -5.72 15.37 8.03
CA SER A 52 -6.86 15.00 7.20
C SER A 52 -6.75 15.57 5.79
N VAL A 53 -6.89 14.72 4.78
CA VAL A 53 -6.86 15.07 3.34
C VAL A 53 -8.25 15.12 2.70
N SER A 54 -9.31 15.01 3.51
CA SER A 54 -10.71 15.11 3.05
C SER A 54 -11.13 16.56 2.77
N THR A 55 -10.42 17.55 3.33
CA THR A 55 -10.70 18.98 3.14
C THR A 55 -9.71 19.62 2.16
N PRO A 56 -10.09 20.69 1.43
CA PRO A 56 -9.18 21.40 0.53
C PRO A 56 -7.91 21.92 1.23
N GLU A 57 -8.04 22.40 2.46
CA GLU A 57 -6.91 22.86 3.28
C GLU A 57 -5.99 21.71 3.68
N GLY A 58 -6.57 20.56 4.00
CA GLY A 58 -5.89 19.31 4.26
C GLY A 58 -5.05 18.83 3.08
N GLN A 59 -5.66 18.83 1.89
CA GLN A 59 -5.00 18.50 0.63
C GLN A 59 -3.84 19.47 0.34
N ARG A 60 -4.05 20.77 0.57
CA ARG A 60 -2.99 21.79 0.41
C ARG A 60 -1.84 21.56 1.38
N ARG A 61 -2.11 21.29 2.67
CA ARG A 61 -1.07 20.98 3.67
C ARG A 61 -0.28 19.73 3.32
N ALA A 62 -0.95 18.67 2.88
CA ALA A 62 -0.28 17.45 2.42
C ALA A 62 0.59 17.71 1.18
N ALA A 63 0.08 18.47 0.21
CA ALA A 63 0.85 18.87 -0.96
C ALA A 63 2.07 19.72 -0.59
N ASP A 64 1.93 20.69 0.31
CA ASP A 64 3.05 21.50 0.80
C ASP A 64 4.10 20.60 1.44
N LYS A 65 3.74 19.67 2.32
CA LYS A 65 4.69 18.70 2.90
C LYS A 65 5.47 17.94 1.81
N MET A 66 4.76 17.41 0.82
CA MET A 66 5.38 16.63 -0.27
C MET A 66 6.32 17.47 -1.14
N LEU A 67 5.97 18.74 -1.40
CA LEU A 67 6.83 19.70 -2.10
C LEU A 67 8.11 20.03 -1.33
N HIS A 68 8.10 19.87 0.00
CA HIS A 68 9.27 20.00 0.87
C HIS A 68 10.00 18.66 1.12
N GLY A 69 9.73 17.64 0.31
CA GLY A 69 10.43 16.36 0.35
C GLY A 69 9.85 15.34 1.34
N PHE A 70 8.74 15.64 2.02
CA PHE A 70 8.10 14.66 2.90
C PHE A 70 7.67 13.40 2.12
N ARG A 71 7.93 12.23 2.70
CA ARG A 71 7.44 10.94 2.23
C ARG A 71 6.89 10.14 3.41
N PRO A 72 5.79 9.37 3.22
CA PRO A 72 5.25 8.50 4.26
C PRO A 72 6.30 7.53 4.82
N GLU A 73 6.22 7.21 6.11
CA GLU A 73 7.13 6.25 6.73
C GLU A 73 6.82 4.82 6.24
N LEU A 74 7.86 3.99 6.09
CA LEU A 74 7.69 2.57 5.74
C LEU A 74 7.71 1.73 7.02
N SER A 75 6.75 0.81 7.14
CA SER A 75 6.71 -0.13 8.27
C SER A 75 7.96 -1.03 8.33
N LYS A 76 8.21 -1.62 9.51
CA LYS A 76 9.35 -2.52 9.71
C LYS A 76 9.26 -3.76 8.81
N GLU A 77 8.06 -4.27 8.56
CA GLU A 77 7.84 -5.41 7.66
C GLU A 77 8.23 -5.06 6.23
N VAL A 78 7.86 -3.86 5.74
CA VAL A 78 8.23 -3.38 4.40
C VAL A 78 9.74 -3.20 4.29
N LEU A 79 10.37 -2.64 5.33
CA LEU A 79 11.83 -2.44 5.37
C LEU A 79 12.61 -3.76 5.44
N ALA A 80 12.00 -4.84 5.91
CA ALA A 80 12.63 -6.15 5.97
C ALA A 80 12.75 -6.84 4.60
N VAL A 81 11.95 -6.43 3.61
CA VAL A 81 12.02 -6.98 2.25
C VAL A 81 13.22 -6.39 1.49
N PRO A 82 14.21 -7.20 1.08
CA PRO A 82 15.39 -6.71 0.39
C PRO A 82 15.03 -5.95 -0.90
N GLY A 83 15.61 -4.77 -1.06
CA GLY A 83 15.43 -3.92 -2.25
C GLY A 83 14.12 -3.14 -2.31
N LEU A 84 13.10 -3.47 -1.50
CA LEU A 84 11.82 -2.75 -1.51
C LEU A 84 11.97 -1.31 -1.01
N LYS A 85 12.76 -1.10 0.05
CA LYS A 85 13.13 0.25 0.52
C LYS A 85 13.71 1.11 -0.60
N THR A 86 14.66 0.57 -1.36
CA THR A 86 15.29 1.26 -2.49
C THR A 86 14.29 1.59 -3.58
N LEU A 87 13.41 0.63 -3.93
CA LEU A 87 12.35 0.84 -4.92
C LEU A 87 11.42 2.00 -4.54
N PHE A 88 11.03 2.10 -3.27
CA PHE A 88 10.24 3.22 -2.76
C PHE A 88 11.01 4.53 -2.85
N HIS A 89 12.24 4.58 -2.32
CA HIS A 89 13.09 5.78 -2.36
C HIS A 89 13.28 6.32 -3.77
N GLU A 90 13.46 5.44 -4.74
CA GLU A 90 13.61 5.83 -6.13
C GLU A 90 12.28 6.28 -6.74
N GLY A 91 11.22 5.49 -6.57
CA GLY A 91 9.90 5.71 -7.18
C GLY A 91 9.23 7.02 -6.78
N TRP A 92 9.39 7.46 -5.53
CA TRP A 92 8.86 8.75 -5.06
C TRP A 92 9.91 9.87 -5.03
N SER A 93 11.04 9.72 -5.71
CA SER A 93 12.10 10.75 -5.71
C SER A 93 11.60 12.10 -6.24
N ASP A 94 12.12 13.21 -5.71
CA ASP A 94 11.85 14.56 -6.25
C ASP A 94 12.50 14.80 -7.62
N ASN A 95 13.43 13.93 -8.04
CA ASN A 95 14.09 14.00 -9.33
C ASN A 95 13.50 12.98 -10.32
N PRO A 96 12.49 13.36 -11.12
CA PRO A 96 11.78 12.44 -12.01
C PRO A 96 12.63 11.86 -13.13
N LYS A 97 13.70 12.54 -13.56
CA LYS A 97 14.46 12.16 -14.76
C LYS A 97 15.65 11.26 -14.49
N ILE A 98 16.20 11.31 -13.29
CA ILE A 98 17.46 10.63 -12.96
C ILE A 98 17.21 9.39 -12.11
N VAL A 99 16.20 9.44 -11.23
CA VAL A 99 16.10 8.46 -10.14
C VAL A 99 14.87 7.55 -10.27
N ARG A 100 13.74 8.06 -10.78
CA ARG A 100 12.51 7.24 -10.83
C ARG A 100 12.64 6.15 -11.91
N PRO A 101 12.45 4.87 -11.58
CA PRO A 101 12.47 3.79 -12.55
C PRO A 101 11.25 3.86 -13.48
N THR A 102 11.35 3.19 -14.63
CA THR A 102 10.20 2.93 -15.49
C THR A 102 9.31 1.83 -14.90
N ALA A 103 8.06 1.76 -15.37
CA ALA A 103 7.13 0.71 -14.93
C ALA A 103 7.67 -0.70 -15.24
N VAL A 104 8.38 -0.86 -16.37
CA VAL A 104 9.00 -2.13 -16.77
C VAL A 104 10.08 -2.55 -15.77
N GLU A 105 10.94 -1.61 -15.36
CA GLU A 105 11.97 -1.86 -14.35
C GLU A 105 11.37 -2.19 -12.99
N ILE A 106 10.29 -1.50 -12.57
CA ILE A 106 9.57 -1.82 -11.34
C ILE A 106 9.08 -3.27 -11.36
N VAL A 107 8.39 -3.68 -12.43
CA VAL A 107 7.88 -5.06 -12.55
C VAL A 107 9.02 -6.08 -12.54
N GLY A 108 10.11 -5.81 -13.25
CA GLY A 108 11.28 -6.69 -13.27
C GLY A 108 11.88 -6.88 -11.87
N ARG A 109 12.02 -5.79 -11.11
CA ARG A 109 12.54 -5.82 -9.73
C ARG A 109 11.60 -6.54 -8.77
N LEU A 110 10.29 -6.28 -8.85
CA LEU A 110 9.30 -6.96 -8.01
C LEU A 110 9.26 -8.46 -8.26
N LYS A 111 9.35 -8.89 -9.53
CA LYS A 111 9.46 -10.32 -9.87
C LYS A 111 10.72 -10.94 -9.28
N ALA A 112 11.87 -10.29 -9.44
CA ALA A 112 13.13 -10.79 -8.87
C ALA A 112 13.08 -10.90 -7.34
N MET A 113 12.43 -9.95 -6.65
CA MET A 113 12.21 -10.03 -5.20
C MET A 113 11.31 -11.22 -4.82
N LEU A 114 10.24 -11.46 -5.59
CA LEU A 114 9.33 -12.57 -5.36
C LEU A 114 10.02 -13.92 -5.59
N ASP A 115 10.74 -14.05 -6.71
CA ASP A 115 11.47 -15.27 -7.07
C ASP A 115 12.57 -15.57 -6.04
N GLY A 116 13.34 -14.56 -5.63
CA GLY A 116 14.36 -14.68 -4.59
C GLY A 116 13.80 -15.07 -3.22
N ASN A 117 12.64 -14.55 -2.84
CA ASN A 117 11.96 -14.95 -1.61
C ASN A 117 11.34 -16.34 -1.71
N SER A 118 10.82 -16.73 -2.88
CA SER A 118 10.21 -18.06 -3.09
C SER A 118 11.23 -19.20 -2.95
N ALA A 119 12.49 -18.97 -3.32
CA ALA A 119 13.58 -19.92 -3.09
C ALA A 119 13.83 -20.18 -1.59
N MET A 120 13.54 -19.20 -0.73
CA MET A 120 13.64 -19.36 0.73
C MET A 120 12.51 -20.21 1.31
N TYR A 121 11.30 -20.13 0.74
CA TYR A 121 10.13 -20.90 1.19
C TYR A 121 10.08 -22.34 0.64
N HIS A 122 10.82 -22.65 -0.43
CA HIS A 122 10.90 -24.00 -0.99
C HIS A 122 11.92 -24.92 -0.31
N SER A 123 12.67 -24.44 0.69
CA SER A 123 13.67 -25.25 1.39
C SER A 123 13.15 -26.05 2.60
N ASP A 124 11.86 -25.92 2.99
CA ASP A 124 11.33 -26.54 4.22
C ASP A 124 10.05 -27.37 4.00
N ASN A 125 10.03 -28.21 2.96
CA ASN A 125 9.01 -29.25 2.78
C ASN A 125 9.64 -30.65 2.88
N GLY A 126 10.28 -30.93 4.01
CA GLY A 126 11.12 -32.12 4.15
C GLY A 126 11.13 -32.83 5.49
N SER A 127 10.23 -32.57 6.45
CA SER A 127 9.97 -33.50 7.56
C SER A 127 8.84 -33.01 8.46
N ASN A 128 7.60 -33.41 8.18
CA ASN A 128 6.64 -33.62 9.25
C ASN A 128 5.83 -34.89 8.94
N LYS A 129 6.26 -35.98 9.57
CA LYS A 129 5.48 -37.20 9.72
C LYS A 129 4.15 -36.84 10.40
N ALA A 130 3.05 -37.29 9.81
CA ALA A 130 1.72 -37.19 10.41
C ALA A 130 1.73 -37.80 11.83
N PRO A 131 1.21 -37.12 12.86
CA PRO A 131 1.03 -37.75 14.16
C PRO A 131 -0.14 -38.72 14.09
N ALA A 132 0.15 -39.99 14.42
CA ALA A 132 -0.84 -41.03 14.58
C ALA A 132 -1.87 -40.64 15.65
N THR A 133 -3.14 -40.51 15.25
CA THR A 133 -4.27 -40.33 16.17
C THR A 133 -4.47 -41.60 16.99
N LYS A 134 -4.12 -41.53 18.28
CA LYS A 134 -4.41 -42.57 19.28
C LYS A 134 -5.87 -42.41 19.73
N VAL A 135 -6.68 -43.43 19.45
CA VAL A 135 -8.03 -43.62 19.98
C VAL A 135 -7.95 -43.75 21.51
N MET A 136 -8.69 -42.93 22.26
CA MET A 136 -9.08 -43.29 23.62
C MET A 136 -10.42 -42.65 24.03
N THR A 137 -11.18 -43.47 24.74
CA THR A 137 -12.61 -43.49 25.07
C THR A 137 -13.12 -42.44 26.06
N LYS A 138 -14.32 -41.91 25.75
CA LYS A 138 -15.58 -41.80 26.53
C LYS A 138 -15.55 -41.25 27.98
N THR A 139 -16.28 -40.14 28.17
CA THR A 139 -17.28 -39.75 29.21
C THR A 139 -17.39 -38.21 29.19
N GLY A 140 -18.50 -37.46 29.20
CA GLY A 140 -19.95 -37.60 29.28
C GLY A 140 -20.53 -36.17 29.57
N SER A 141 -21.84 -35.95 29.33
CA SER A 141 -22.67 -34.77 29.71
C SER A 141 -22.63 -33.54 28.76
N SER A 142 -23.65 -33.34 27.90
CA SER A 142 -24.85 -32.45 28.07
C SER A 142 -24.49 -30.95 28.02
N THR A 143 -24.92 -30.12 27.08
CA THR A 143 -26.31 -29.74 26.68
C THR A 143 -26.37 -29.12 25.27
N ASP A 144 -27.56 -29.17 24.67
CA ASP A 144 -28.05 -28.43 23.49
C ASP A 144 -27.68 -26.94 23.48
N GLU A 145 -27.34 -26.40 22.30
CA GLU A 145 -28.02 -25.23 21.73
C GLU A 145 -27.65 -25.06 20.24
N SER A 146 -28.64 -25.26 19.38
CA SER A 146 -28.66 -24.91 17.97
C SER A 146 -28.94 -23.41 17.80
N LEU A 147 -28.11 -22.67 17.06
CA LEU A 147 -28.51 -21.36 16.52
C LEU A 147 -28.00 -21.14 15.09
N SER A 148 -28.86 -20.49 14.34
CA SER A 148 -29.10 -20.49 12.91
C SER A 148 -28.11 -19.67 12.08
N VAL A 149 -27.96 -20.10 10.83
CA VAL A 149 -27.42 -19.32 9.71
C VAL A 149 -28.53 -18.37 9.28
N ASP A 150 -28.34 -17.06 9.44
CA ASP A 150 -28.94 -15.99 8.63
C ASP A 150 -28.63 -14.65 9.30
N ASP A 151 -27.61 -13.93 8.81
CA ASP A 151 -27.51 -12.47 8.92
C ASP A 151 -26.39 -11.97 8.00
N LEU A 152 -26.71 -11.79 6.72
CA LEU A 152 -25.92 -10.98 5.80
C LEU A 152 -26.73 -9.70 5.48
N PRO A 153 -26.23 -8.50 5.82
CA PRO A 153 -26.92 -7.28 5.44
C PRO A 153 -26.78 -7.00 3.94
N VAL A 154 -27.93 -6.76 3.33
CA VAL A 154 -28.17 -6.34 1.95
C VAL A 154 -27.49 -4.99 1.67
N TYR A 155 -26.63 -4.93 0.66
CA TYR A 155 -26.11 -3.67 0.13
C TYR A 155 -27.20 -2.97 -0.69
N GLN A 156 -27.71 -1.87 -0.18
CA GLN A 156 -28.57 -0.95 -0.93
C GLN A 156 -27.67 -0.04 -1.78
N GLU A 157 -27.69 -0.23 -3.11
CA GLU A 157 -27.15 0.71 -4.07
C GLU A 157 -27.99 2.00 -4.05
N PHE A 158 -27.33 3.16 -3.90
CA PHE A 158 -27.94 4.45 -4.20
C PHE A 158 -27.23 5.04 -5.43
N TYR A 159 -27.94 4.98 -6.56
CA TYR A 159 -27.78 5.89 -7.69
C TYR A 159 -28.77 7.06 -7.55
N ASP A 160 -28.47 8.13 -8.29
CA ASP A 160 -29.29 9.31 -8.63
C ASP A 160 -29.18 10.50 -7.64
N VAL A 161 -28.97 11.78 -8.03
CA VAL A 161 -29.06 12.52 -9.31
C VAL A 161 -27.98 13.60 -9.36
#